data_AF-A0A8T3T5D6-F1
#
_entry.id   AF-A0A8T3T5D6-F1
#
_cell.length_a   1.000
_cell.length_b   1.000
_cell.length_c   1.000
_cell.angle_alpha   90.00
_cell.angle_beta   90.00
_cell.angle_gamma   90.00
#
_symmetry.space_group_name_H-M   'P 1'
#
loop_
_entity.id
_entity.type
_entity.pdbx_description
1 polymer ?
#
loop_
_entity_poly.entity_id
_entity_poly.type
_entity_poly.pdbx_seq_one_letter_code
_entity_poly.pdbx_strand_id
1 'polypeptide(L)'
;MRTLRALDVRKRFGQVLDEAAAGERIVIERAGHAVAALVSLEDLAELDPRRERERRLRAVADLKRLVARSPERTIDAAGLVRASRAARTKQVMQAAGDRGSSPRR
;
A
#
# COMPACT_ATOMS: atom_id res chain seq x y z
N MET A 1 -0.53 -4.51 16.31
CA MET A 1 -0.90 -3.25 16.98
C MET A 1 -1.75 -3.58 18.19
N ARG A 2 -1.16 -3.50 19.39
CA ARG A 2 -1.72 -3.94 20.66
C ARG A 2 -2.11 -2.74 21.52
N THR A 3 -3.18 -2.85 22.31
CA THR A 3 -3.62 -1.77 23.20
C THR A 3 -3.37 -2.12 24.66
N LEU A 4 -2.79 -1.19 25.42
CA LEU A 4 -2.51 -1.33 26.86
C LEU A 4 -3.03 -0.13 27.64
N ARG A 5 -3.49 -0.36 28.88
CA ARG A 5 -3.83 0.74 29.78
C ARG A 5 -2.56 1.36 30.35
N ALA A 6 -2.57 2.67 30.61
CA ALA A 6 -1.44 3.40 31.16
C ALA A 6 -0.92 2.82 32.49
N LEU A 7 -1.81 2.23 33.31
CA LEU A 7 -1.43 1.54 34.55
C LEU A 7 -0.64 0.25 34.29
N ASP A 8 -0.98 -0.50 33.24
CA ASP A 8 -0.29 -1.73 32.87
C ASP A 8 1.10 -1.44 32.31
N VAL A 9 1.20 -0.37 31.51
CA VAL A 9 2.48 0.15 31.01
C VAL A 9 3.37 0.57 32.17
N ARG A 10 2.83 1.28 33.17
CA ARG A 10 3.62 1.69 34.35
C ARG A 10 4.20 0.50 35.12
N LYS A 11 3.45 -0.59 35.25
CA LYS A 11 3.89 -1.78 35.99
C LYS A 11 4.94 -2.60 35.25
N ARG A 12 4.90 -2.60 33.90
CA ARG A 12 5.73 -3.48 33.05
C ARG A 12 6.52 -2.70 32.01
N PHE A 13 6.96 -1.48 32.36
CA PHE A 13 7.49 -0.53 31.38
C PHE A 13 8.69 -1.09 30.62
N GLY A 14 9.64 -1.74 31.30
CA GLY A 14 10.80 -2.36 30.66
C GLY A 14 10.40 -3.39 29.60
N GLN A 15 9.55 -4.36 29.96
CA GLN A 15 9.04 -5.36 29.01
C GLN A 15 8.30 -4.71 27.82
N VAL A 16 7.49 -3.68 28.08
CA VAL A 16 6.74 -2.98 27.03
C VAL A 16 7.69 -2.24 26.07
N LEU A 17 8.81 -1.71 26.56
CA LEU A 17 9.87 -1.14 25.71
C LEU A 17 10.54 -2.22 24.86
N ASP A 18 10.89 -3.36 25.45
CA ASP A 18 11.52 -4.47 24.73
C ASP A 18 10.64 -5.00 23.61
N GLU A 19 9.33 -5.14 23.88
CA GLU A 19 8.34 -5.53 22.88
C GLU A 19 8.21 -4.50 21.74
N ALA A 20 8.22 -3.20 22.07
CA ALA A 20 8.20 -2.16 21.05
C ALA A 20 9.50 -2.09 20.26
N ALA A 21 10.65 -2.33 20.90
CA ALA A 21 11.95 -2.43 20.22
C ALA A 21 12.00 -3.64 19.29
N ALA A 22 11.31 -4.74 19.62
CA ALA A 22 11.14 -5.90 18.75
C ALA A 22 10.15 -5.67 17.59
N GLY A 23 9.57 -4.47 17.48
CA GLY A 23 8.68 -4.06 16.39
C GLY A 23 7.18 -4.12 16.69
N GLU A 24 6.77 -4.41 17.94
CA GLU A 24 5.35 -4.30 18.27
C GLU A 24 4.91 -2.84 18.38
N ARG A 25 3.81 -2.49 17.72
CA ARG A 25 3.22 -1.14 17.79
C ARG A 25 2.15 -1.13 18.89
N ILE A 26 2.36 -0.33 19.93
CA ILE A 26 1.53 -0.38 21.15
C ILE A 26 0.77 0.95 21.32
N VAL A 27 -0.56 0.89 21.41
CA VAL A 27 -1.40 2.03 21.79
C VAL A 27 -1.56 2.05 23.30
N ILE A 28 -1.36 3.21 23.91
CA ILE A 28 -1.54 3.41 25.35
C ILE A 28 -2.86 4.15 25.58
N GLU A 29 -3.72 3.58 26.40
CA GLU A 29 -5.00 4.14 26.78
C GLU A 29 -5.04 4.65 28.22
N ARG A 30 -5.80 5.72 28.45
CA ARG A 30 -6.19 6.19 29.77
C ARG A 30 -7.69 6.45 29.77
N ALA A 31 -8.40 5.90 30.75
CA ALA A 31 -9.86 6.03 30.87
C ALA A 31 -10.63 5.64 29.59
N GLY A 32 -10.15 4.62 28.85
CA GLY A 32 -10.80 4.15 27.61
C GLY A 32 -10.53 5.01 26.38
N HIS A 33 -9.58 5.95 26.46
CA HIS A 33 -9.17 6.78 25.33
C HIS A 33 -7.69 6.57 25.01
N ALA A 34 -7.37 6.44 23.73
CA ALA A 34 -5.98 6.40 23.27
C ALA A 34 -5.31 7.75 23.54
N VAL A 35 -4.19 7.72 24.27
CA VAL A 35 -3.45 8.93 24.68
C VAL A 35 -2.02 8.99 24.13
N ALA A 36 -1.44 7.84 23.78
CA ALA A 36 -0.12 7.76 23.18
C ALA A 36 0.04 6.48 22.36
N ALA A 37 1.10 6.41 21.57
CA ALA A 37 1.56 5.19 20.94
C ALA A 37 3.06 5.03 21.20
N LEU A 38 3.50 3.78 21.34
CA LEU A 38 4.88 3.37 21.44
C LEU A 38 5.20 2.49 20.23
N VAL A 39 6.27 2.85 19.53
CA VAL A 39 6.74 2.16 18.33
C VAL A 39 8.27 2.07 18.38
N SER A 40 8.84 1.18 17.58
CA SER A 40 10.30 1.14 17.40
C SER A 40 10.81 2.44 16.77
N LEU A 41 12.11 2.72 16.91
CA LEU A 41 12.72 3.88 16.25
C LEU A 41 12.69 3.78 14.72
N GLU A 42 12.71 2.55 14.19
CA GLU A 42 12.59 2.28 12.75
C GLU A 42 11.19 2.68 12.26
N ASP A 43 10.15 2.25 12.97
CA ASP A 43 8.76 2.61 12.67
C ASP A 43 8.48 4.10 12.90
N LEU A 44 9.12 4.70 13.89
CA LEU A 44 9.00 6.14 14.15
C LEU A 44 9.44 6.97 12.95
N ALA A 45 10.46 6.51 12.21
CA ALA A 45 10.96 7.19 11.02
C ALA A 45 9.95 7.17 9.86
N GLU A 46 9.04 6.19 9.82
CA GLU A 46 7.91 6.16 8.87
C GLU A 46 6.81 7.15 9.26
N LEU A 47 6.68 7.43 10.55
CA LEU A 47 5.67 8.34 11.10
C LEU A 47 6.12 9.81 11.10
N ASP A 48 7.34 10.13 10.66
CA ASP A 48 7.84 11.50 10.58
C ASP A 48 7.08 12.31 9.50
N PRO A 49 6.22 13.27 9.90
CA PRO A 49 5.40 14.02 8.94
C PRO A 49 6.24 14.88 7.98
N ARG A 50 7.45 15.28 8.38
CA ARG A 50 8.35 16.06 7.53
C ARG A 50 8.92 15.18 6.43
N ARG A 51 9.38 13.97 6.76
CA ARG A 51 9.88 13.00 5.78
C ARG A 51 8.80 12.60 4.80
N GLU A 52 7.58 12.36 5.26
CA GLU A 52 6.45 12.06 4.39
C GLU A 52 6.15 13.22 3.43
N ARG A 53 6.13 14.45 3.95
CA ARG A 53 5.95 15.66 3.12
C ARG A 53 7.07 15.80 2.08
N GLU A 54 8.32 15.59 2.46
CA GLU A 54 9.47 15.63 1.55
C GLU A 54 9.38 14.56 0.46
N ARG A 55 9.04 13.32 0.81
CA ARG A 55 8.81 12.23 -0.16
C ARG A 55 7.71 12.61 -1.14
N ARG A 56 6.59 13.13 -0.64
CA ARG A 56 5.46 13.56 -1.48
C ARG A 56 5.85 14.70 -2.42
N LEU A 57 6.60 15.69 -1.93
CA LEU A 57 7.10 16.80 -2.76
C LEU A 57 8.07 16.31 -3.84
N ARG A 58 8.97 15.37 -3.51
CA ARG A 58 9.86 14.74 -4.49
C ARG A 58 9.09 13.97 -5.57
N ALA A 59 8.12 13.15 -5.17
CA ALA A 59 7.27 12.42 -6.11
C ALA A 59 6.52 13.35 -7.07
N VAL A 60 6.00 14.47 -6.56
CA VAL A 60 5.36 15.50 -7.40
C VAL A 60 6.37 16.14 -8.36
N ALA A 61 7.58 16.46 -7.90
CA ALA A 61 8.63 17.01 -8.75
C ALA A 61 9.05 16.03 -9.85
N ASP A 62 9.17 14.75 -9.54
CA ASP A 62 9.51 13.70 -10.51
C ASP A 62 8.38 13.49 -11.53
N LEU A 63 7.12 13.50 -11.09
CA LEU A 63 5.97 13.47 -12.00
C LEU A 63 5.99 14.65 -12.96
N LYS A 64 6.23 15.87 -12.45
CA LYS A 64 6.35 17.08 -13.28
C LYS A 64 7.47 16.94 -14.32
N ARG A 65 8.63 16.38 -13.94
CA ARG A 65 9.74 16.12 -14.88
C ARG A 65 9.38 15.08 -15.94
N LEU A 66 8.60 14.06 -15.57
CA LEU A 66 8.16 13.02 -16.51
C LEU A 66 7.20 13.62 -17.54
N VAL A 67 6.23 14.40 -17.08
CA VAL A 67 5.29 15.14 -17.96
C VAL A 67 6.05 16.11 -18.88
N ALA A 68 6.99 16.88 -18.35
CA ALA A 68 7.79 17.82 -19.15
C ALA A 68 8.63 17.12 -20.24
N ARG A 69 9.07 15.89 -20.00
CA ARG A 69 9.83 15.08 -20.99
C ARG A 69 8.94 14.39 -22.02
N SER A 70 7.62 14.35 -21.82
CA SER A 70 6.68 13.72 -22.75
C SER A 70 5.33 14.44 -22.71
N PRO A 71 5.29 15.72 -23.11
CA PRO A 71 4.08 16.55 -23.00
C PRO A 71 2.91 16.04 -23.85
N GLU A 72 3.19 15.27 -24.90
CA GLU A 72 2.19 14.79 -25.88
C GLU A 72 1.78 13.32 -25.71
N ARG A 73 2.08 12.67 -24.58
CA ARG A 73 1.52 11.34 -24.31
C ARG A 73 0.05 11.45 -23.90
N THR A 74 -0.79 11.78 -24.88
CA THR A 74 -2.24 11.61 -24.78
C THR A 74 -2.52 10.12 -24.79
N ILE A 75 -2.72 9.53 -23.60
CA ILE A 75 -3.12 8.14 -23.50
C ILE A 75 -4.59 8.08 -23.89
N ASP A 76 -4.90 7.60 -25.10
CA ASP A 76 -6.27 7.24 -25.48
C ASP A 76 -6.71 5.99 -24.70
N ALA A 77 -7.17 6.23 -23.47
CA ALA A 77 -7.67 5.19 -22.59
C ALA A 77 -8.83 4.40 -23.24
N ALA A 78 -9.68 5.07 -24.03
CA ALA A 78 -10.79 4.42 -24.72
C ALA A 78 -10.29 3.49 -25.84
N GLY A 79 -9.26 3.89 -26.58
CA GLY A 79 -8.54 3.06 -27.54
C GLY A 79 -7.96 1.79 -26.91
N LEU A 80 -7.26 1.94 -25.77
CA LEU A 80 -6.66 0.81 -25.06
C LEU A 80 -7.70 -0.19 -24.54
N VAL A 81 -8.81 0.30 -23.98
CA VAL A 81 -9.91 -0.57 -23.50
C VAL A 81 -10.56 -1.32 -24.67
N ARG A 82 -10.79 -0.66 -25.81
CA ARG A 82 -11.35 -1.31 -27.01
C ARG A 82 -10.43 -2.41 -27.53
N ALA A 83 -9.12 -2.15 -27.63
CA ALA A 83 -8.14 -3.14 -28.06
C ALA A 83 -8.08 -4.36 -27.11
N SER A 84 -8.10 -4.12 -25.79
CA SER A 84 -8.10 -5.19 -24.79
C SER A 84 -9.36 -6.07 -24.88
N ARG A 85 -10.54 -5.46 -25.07
CA ARG A 85 -11.80 -6.20 -25.27
C ARG A 85 -11.76 -7.04 -26.54
N ALA A 86 -11.31 -6.47 -27.65
CA ALA A 86 -11.20 -7.21 -28.92
C ALA A 86 -10.25 -8.41 -28.82
N ALA A 87 -9.10 -8.25 -28.14
CA ALA A 87 -8.16 -9.34 -27.88
C ALA A 87 -8.79 -10.45 -27.02
N ARG A 88 -9.50 -10.09 -25.94
CA ARG A 88 -10.21 -11.05 -25.08
C ARG A 88 -11.30 -11.80 -25.85
N THR A 89 -12.07 -11.12 -26.71
CA THR A 89 -13.10 -11.78 -27.53
C THR A 89 -12.47 -12.79 -28.49
N LYS A 90 -11.35 -12.45 -29.14
CA LYS A 90 -10.62 -13.38 -30.02
C LYS A 90 -10.13 -14.62 -29.25
N GLN A 91 -9.58 -14.44 -28.05
CA GLN A 91 -9.14 -15.55 -27.19
C GLN A 91 -10.30 -16.46 -26.79
N VAL A 92 -11.46 -15.90 -26.45
CA VAL A 92 -12.66 -16.68 -26.10
C VAL A 92 -13.19 -17.46 -27.31
N MET A 93 -13.18 -16.87 -28.50
CA MET A 93 -13.62 -17.57 -29.72
C MET A 93 -12.66 -18.69 -30.13
N GLN A 94 -11.34 -18.49 -29.98
CA GLN A 94 -10.33 -19.53 -30.22
C GLN A 94 -10.50 -20.69 -29.22
N ALA A 95 -10.68 -20.40 -27.93
CA ALA A 95 -10.92 -21.41 -26.90
C ALA A 95 -12.30 -22.10 -27.00
N ALA A 96 -13.26 -21.52 -27.72
CA ALA A 96 -14.53 -22.15 -28.05
C ALA A 96 -14.42 -23.03 -29.31
N GLY A 97 -13.60 -22.62 -30.30
CA GLY A 97 -13.29 -23.39 -31.50
C GLY A 97 -12.49 -24.67 -31.21
N ASP A 98 -11.50 -24.60 -30.33
CA ASP A 98 -10.66 -25.76 -29.96
C ASP A 98 -11.41 -26.83 -29.15
N ARG A 99 -12.57 -26.50 -28.58
CA ARG A 99 -13.46 -27.48 -27.90
C ARG A 99 -14.40 -28.22 -28.85
N GLY A 100 -14.44 -27.84 -30.14
CA GLY A 100 -15.22 -28.50 -31.18
C GLY A 100 -14.45 -29.57 -31.98
N SER A 101 -13.14 -29.68 -31.80
CA SER A 101 -12.22 -30.53 -32.58
C SER A 101 -11.54 -31.62 -31.74
N SER A 102 -12.30 -32.33 -30.89
CA SER A 102 -11.88 -33.64 -30.38
C SER A 102 -12.51 -34.75 -31.22
N PRO A 103 -11.73 -35.51 -32.01
CA PRO A 103 -12.25 -36.67 -32.71
C PRO A 103 -12.50 -37.78 -31.69
N ARG A 104 -13.77 -38.21 -31.57
CA ARG A 104 -14.11 -39.49 -30.94
C ARG A 104 -13.46 -40.60 -31.77
N ARG A 105 -12.50 -41.32 -31.21
CA ARG A 105 -12.20 -42.73 -31.51
C ARG A 105 -11.38 -43.32 -30.38
#